data_AF-A0AAW6MDP4-F1
#
_entry.id   AF-A0AAW6MDP4-F1
#
_cell.length_a   1.000
_cell.length_b   1.000
_cell.length_c   1.000
_cell.angle_alpha   90.00
_cell.angle_beta   90.00
_cell.angle_gamma   90.00
#
_symmetry.space_group_name_H-M   'P 1'
#
loop_
_entity.id
_entity.type
_entity.pdbx_description
1 polymer ?
#
loop_
_entity_poly.entity_id
_entity_poly.type
_entity_poly.pdbx_seq_one_letter_code
_entity_poly.pdbx_strand_id
1 'polypeptide(L)'
;PIALQSAIQLDLSPYPFLFAVTVAASMCFASPQLWSTDTPYLYRVVNRLLQDNKIIDEECISIGIRNIAFSAETGFQLNGKSMKLKGGCIHHDNGLLG
;
A
#
# COMPACT_ATOMS: atom_id res chain seq x y z
N PRO A 1 11.95 7.90 5.21
CA PRO A 1 12.00 6.43 5.07
C PRO A 1 12.27 5.76 6.43
N ILE A 2 11.70 4.58 6.68
CA ILE A 2 11.88 3.71 7.87
C ILE A 2 13.33 3.72 8.38
N ALA A 3 14.28 3.55 7.46
CA ALA A 3 15.71 3.55 7.77
C ALA A 3 16.25 4.85 8.43
N LEU A 4 15.63 6.01 8.18
CA LEU A 4 16.10 7.30 8.70
C LEU A 4 15.71 7.54 10.15
N GLN A 5 14.50 7.15 10.56
CA GLN A 5 14.05 7.30 11.96
C GLN A 5 14.77 6.31 12.88
N SER A 6 14.96 5.07 12.42
CA SER A 6 15.75 4.05 13.12
C SER A 6 17.23 4.45 13.31
N ALA A 7 17.85 5.08 12.31
CA ALA A 7 19.25 5.52 12.39
C ALA A 7 19.50 6.57 13.49
N ILE A 8 18.56 7.52 13.64
CA ILE A 8 18.65 8.58 14.65
C ILE A 8 18.49 7.99 16.06
N GLN A 9 17.65 6.99 16.24
CA GLN A 9 17.47 6.33 17.53
C GLN A 9 18.68 5.48 17.97
N LEU A 10 19.52 5.04 17.02
CA LEU A 10 20.69 4.20 17.27
C LEU A 10 22.02 4.98 17.34
N ASP A 11 21.97 6.31 17.28
CA ASP A 11 23.14 7.22 17.28
C ASP A 11 24.19 6.87 16.20
N LEU A 12 23.71 6.35 15.07
CA LEU A 12 24.53 5.98 13.92
C LEU A 12 24.64 7.17 12.96
N SER A 13 25.84 7.37 12.40
CA SER A 13 26.06 8.34 11.32
C SER A 13 25.06 8.11 10.18
N PRO A 14 24.37 9.14 9.66
CA PRO A 14 23.42 9.00 8.57
C PRO A 14 24.12 8.76 7.21
N TYR A 15 25.44 8.93 7.14
CA TYR A 15 26.22 8.82 5.90
C TYR A 15 26.29 7.42 5.26
N PRO A 16 26.32 6.28 5.99
CA PRO A 16 26.14 4.95 5.38
C PRO A 16 24.77 4.74 4.70
N PHE A 17 23.75 5.59 4.95
CA PHE A 17 22.44 5.50 4.30
C PHE A 17 22.38 6.19 2.93
N LEU A 18 23.51 6.68 2.41
CA LEU A 18 23.65 7.03 0.97
C LEU A 18 23.55 5.80 0.06
N PHE A 19 23.61 4.59 0.62
CA PHE A 19 23.26 3.36 -0.08
C PHE A 19 21.92 2.85 0.44
N ALA A 20 20.85 3.08 -0.33
CA ALA A 20 19.57 2.45 -0.06
C ALA A 20 19.70 0.94 -0.32
N VAL A 21 19.52 0.12 0.72
CA VAL A 21 19.36 -1.33 0.56
C VAL A 21 17.87 -1.61 0.35
N THR A 22 17.52 -2.18 -0.81
CA THR A 22 16.15 -2.62 -1.09
C THR A 22 16.00 -4.10 -0.77
N VAL A 23 15.02 -4.42 0.06
CA VAL A 23 14.62 -5.80 0.36
C VAL A 23 13.23 -6.02 -0.22
N ALA A 24 13.05 -7.14 -0.92
CA ALA A 24 11.77 -7.53 -1.49
C ALA A 24 11.39 -8.94 -1.01
N ALA A 25 10.12 -9.13 -0.70
CA ALA A 25 9.52 -10.41 -0.39
C ALA A 25 8.22 -10.56 -1.16
N SER A 26 7.87 -11.79 -1.52
CA SER A 26 6.61 -12.13 -2.18
C SER A 26 5.84 -13.12 -1.31
N MET A 27 4.51 -13.00 -1.31
CA MET A 27 3.63 -13.95 -0.63
C MET A 27 2.58 -14.47 -1.60
N CYS A 28 2.23 -15.76 -1.46
CA CYS A 28 1.11 -16.36 -2.18
C CYS A 28 -0.15 -16.30 -1.30
N PHE A 29 -1.28 -15.93 -1.90
CA PHE A 29 -2.58 -16.00 -1.25
C PHE A 29 -3.33 -17.23 -1.76
N ALA A 30 -3.76 -18.12 -0.85
CA ALA A 30 -4.55 -19.30 -1.24
C ALA A 30 -5.95 -18.91 -1.75
N SER A 31 -6.61 -17.99 -1.06
CA SER A 31 -7.93 -17.47 -1.43
C SER A 31 -8.13 -16.07 -0.82
N PRO A 32 -7.62 -15.01 -1.46
CA PRO A 32 -7.75 -13.66 -0.92
C PRO A 32 -9.18 -13.14 -1.06
N GLN A 33 -9.66 -12.42 -0.04
CA GLN A 33 -10.87 -11.60 -0.15
C GLN A 33 -10.55 -10.42 -1.05
N LEU A 34 -11.24 -10.33 -2.19
CA LEU A 34 -10.97 -9.27 -3.16
C LEU A 34 -11.66 -7.97 -2.74
N TRP A 35 -10.92 -6.87 -2.82
CA TRP A 35 -11.47 -5.54 -2.71
C TRP A 35 -12.37 -5.25 -3.93
N SER A 36 -13.55 -4.69 -3.68
CA SER A 36 -14.49 -4.22 -4.69
C SER A 36 -15.28 -3.01 -4.17
N THR A 37 -16.09 -2.38 -5.02
CA THR A 37 -16.97 -1.28 -4.61
C THR A 37 -18.06 -1.72 -3.63
N ASP A 38 -18.50 -2.97 -3.73
CA ASP A 38 -19.57 -3.53 -2.87
C ASP A 38 -18.98 -4.10 -1.56
N THR A 39 -17.81 -4.73 -1.68
CA THR A 39 -17.06 -5.30 -0.56
C THR A 39 -15.65 -4.71 -0.54
N PRO A 40 -15.43 -3.54 0.09
CA PRO A 40 -14.13 -2.87 0.11
C PRO A 40 -13.18 -3.49 1.15
N TYR A 41 -12.96 -4.82 1.07
CA TYR A 41 -12.13 -5.55 2.03
C TYR A 41 -10.67 -5.07 1.98
N LEU A 42 -10.09 -4.79 3.15
CA LEU A 42 -8.71 -4.32 3.28
C LEU A 42 -7.89 -5.28 4.13
N TYR A 43 -6.67 -5.54 3.68
CA TYR A 43 -5.60 -6.17 4.44
C TYR A 43 -4.67 -5.11 5.03
N ARG A 44 -3.85 -5.53 5.99
CA ARG A 44 -2.74 -4.75 6.51
C ARG A 44 -1.44 -5.50 6.26
N VAL A 45 -0.55 -4.91 5.48
CA VAL A 45 0.84 -5.37 5.35
C VAL A 45 1.60 -4.76 6.52
N VAL A 46 2.25 -5.62 7.31
CA VAL A 46 3.04 -5.21 8.47
C VAL A 46 4.50 -5.57 8.19
N ASN A 47 5.30 -4.57 7.84
CA ASN A 47 6.74 -4.75 7.64
C ASN A 47 7.44 -4.43 8.95
N ARG A 48 8.24 -5.37 9.44
CA ARG A 48 9.02 -5.22 10.67
C ARG A 48 10.49 -5.35 10.36
N LEU A 49 11.29 -4.39 10.83
CA LEU A 49 12.74 -4.47 10.80
C LEU A 49 13.21 -5.08 12.13
N LEU A 50 13.96 -6.18 12.05
CA LEU A 50 14.46 -6.88 13.24
C LEU A 50 15.99 -6.78 13.33
N GLN A 51 16.48 -6.54 14.55
CA GLN A 51 17.89 -6.66 14.93
C GLN A 51 17.96 -7.49 16.21
N ASP A 52 18.77 -8.55 16.22
CA ASP A 52 18.92 -9.47 17.36
C ASP A 52 17.57 -9.98 17.92
N ASN A 53 16.66 -10.36 17.01
CA ASN A 53 15.28 -10.78 17.30
C ASN A 53 14.38 -9.74 17.99
N LYS A 54 14.80 -8.47 18.04
CA LYS A 54 13.99 -7.35 18.51
C LYS A 54 13.49 -6.53 17.33
N ILE A 55 12.23 -6.13 17.39
CA ILE A 55 11.65 -5.19 16.41
C ILE A 55 12.24 -3.81 16.71
N ILE A 56 12.96 -3.24 15.74
CA ILE A 56 13.52 -1.90 15.83
C ILE A 56 12.72 -0.87 15.03
N ASP A 57 11.91 -1.34 14.07
CA ASP A 57 10.97 -0.51 13.32
C ASP A 57 9.77 -1.32 12.83
N GLU A 58 8.63 -0.66 12.64
CA GLU A 58 7.43 -1.25 12.09
C GLU A 58 6.67 -0.23 11.24
N GLU A 59 6.29 -0.64 10.02
CA GLU A 59 5.32 0.09 9.21
C GLU A 59 4.08 -0.77 8.93
N CYS A 60 2.93 -0.11 8.92
CA CYS A 60 1.64 -0.72 8.63
C CYS A 60 1.03 -0.05 7.40
N ILE A 61 0.81 -0.83 6.35
CA ILE A 61 0.25 -0.33 5.08
C ILE A 61 -1.09 -1.02 4.84
N SER A 62 -2.15 -0.22 4.66
CA SER A 62 -3.46 -0.76 4.26
C SER A 62 -3.51 -1.00 2.76
N ILE A 63 -3.94 -2.19 2.34
CA ILE A 63 -4.04 -2.57 0.93
C ILE A 63 -5.37 -3.26 0.61
N GLY A 64 -5.86 -3.09 -0.61
CA GLY A 64 -6.95 -3.89 -1.18
C GLY A 64 -6.44 -4.73 -2.34
N ILE A 65 -6.67 -6.04 -2.30
CA ILE A 65 -6.30 -6.95 -3.40
C ILE A 65 -7.40 -6.90 -4.45
N ARG A 66 -7.11 -6.33 -5.63
CA ARG A 66 -8.04 -6.31 -6.76
C ARG A 66 -7.30 -6.35 -8.08
N ASN A 67 -7.96 -6.87 -9.11
CA ASN A 67 -7.52 -6.73 -10.49
C ASN A 67 -8.33 -5.64 -11.18
N ILE A 68 -7.67 -4.76 -11.93
CA ILE A 68 -8.31 -3.80 -12.82
C ILE A 68 -7.88 -4.08 -14.25
N ALA A 69 -8.81 -4.03 -15.20
CA ALA A 69 -8.52 -4.23 -16.61
C ALA A 69 -9.29 -3.24 -17.47
N PHE A 70 -8.68 -2.86 -18.60
CA PHE A 70 -9.26 -1.97 -19.59
C PHE A 70 -9.02 -2.56 -20.98
N SER A 71 -10.06 -2.64 -21.81
CA SER A 71 -9.95 -3.01 -23.22
C SER A 71 -10.94 -2.23 -24.08
N ALA A 72 -10.67 -2.11 -25.38
CA ALA A 72 -11.58 -1.43 -26.31
C ALA A 72 -12.91 -2.20 -26.46
N GLU A 73 -12.86 -3.53 -26.33
CA GLU A 73 -13.98 -4.44 -26.51
C GLU A 73 -14.89 -4.49 -25.28
N THR A 74 -14.31 -4.46 -24.08
CA THR A 74 -15.04 -4.71 -22.82
C THR A 74 -15.11 -3.52 -21.87
N GLY A 75 -14.42 -2.42 -22.19
CA GLY A 75 -14.33 -1.25 -21.32
C GLY A 75 -13.58 -1.53 -20.02
N PHE A 76 -14.04 -0.94 -18.92
CA PHE A 76 -13.47 -1.16 -17.58
C PHE A 76 -14.01 -2.43 -16.92
N GLN A 77 -13.11 -3.20 -16.33
CA GLN A 77 -13.45 -4.34 -15.48
C GLN A 77 -12.77 -4.24 -14.11
N LEU A 78 -13.53 -4.57 -13.07
CA LEU A 78 -13.03 -4.76 -11.71
C LEU A 78 -13.19 -6.23 -11.33
N ASN A 79 -12.09 -6.90 -10.99
CA ASN A 79 -12.06 -8.34 -10.67
C ASN A 79 -12.72 -9.20 -11.77
N GLY A 80 -12.49 -8.84 -13.04
CA GLY A 80 -13.06 -9.53 -14.21
C GLY A 80 -14.54 -9.21 -14.50
N LYS A 81 -15.18 -8.36 -13.70
CA LYS A 81 -16.57 -7.93 -13.92
C LYS A 81 -16.61 -6.57 -14.61
N SER A 82 -17.24 -6.49 -15.78
CA SER A 82 -17.46 -5.23 -16.50
C SER A 82 -18.38 -4.29 -15.72
N MET A 83 -17.98 -3.03 -15.61
CA MET A 83 -18.82 -1.98 -15.03
C MET A 83 -18.50 -0.61 -15.62
N LYS A 84 -19.45 0.33 -15.51
CA LYS A 84 -19.25 1.72 -15.95
C LYS A 84 -18.72 2.56 -14.80
N LEU A 85 -17.73 3.41 -15.09
CA LEU A 85 -17.23 4.42 -14.16
C LEU A 85 -18.26 5.56 -14.06
N LYS A 86 -19.12 5.50 -13.03
CA LYS A 86 -20.09 6.56 -12.73
C LYS A 86 -19.45 7.64 -11.84
N GLY A 87 -18.42 8.30 -12.37
CA GLY A 87 -17.62 9.30 -11.64
C GLY A 87 -18.22 10.71 -11.67
N GLY A 88 -17.77 11.54 -10.74
CA GLY A 88 -17.99 13.00 -10.72
C GLY A 88 -16.70 13.73 -10.33
N CYS A 89 -16.56 14.98 -10.76
CA CYS A 89 -15.42 15.82 -10.36
C CYS A 89 -15.71 16.44 -9.00
N ILE A 90 -14.76 16.33 -8.07
CA ILE A 90 -14.87 16.87 -6.70
C ILE A 90 -13.63 17.74 -6.47
N HIS A 91 -13.84 19.01 -6.12
CA HIS A 91 -12.76 19.90 -5.67
C HIS A 91 -12.37 19.56 -4.23
N HIS A 92 -11.18 19.99 -3.80
CA HIS A 92 -10.67 19.67 -2.47
C HIS A 92 -11.31 20.50 -1.36
N ASP A 93 -12.00 21.59 -1.71
CA ASP A 93 -12.66 22.45 -0.73
C ASP A 93 -13.78 21.70 -0.02
N ASN A 94 -13.88 21.93 1.28
CA ASN A 94 -14.97 21.42 2.13
C ASN A 94 -15.96 22.54 2.43
N GLY A 95 -16.23 23.39 1.43
CA GLY A 95 -17.12 24.54 1.54
C GLY A 95 -16.64 25.55 2.58
N LEU A 96 -17.39 25.71 3.67
CA LEU A 96 -17.08 26.68 4.72
C LEU A 96 -15.81 26.34 5.54
N LEU A 97 -15.32 25.10 5.44
CA LEU A 97 -14.10 24.67 6.13
C LEU A 97 -12.83 24.98 5.32
N GLY A 98 -13.00 25.52 4.10
CA GLY A 98 -11.92 25.65 3.13
C GLY A 98 -11.63 24.37 2.38
#